data_AF-A0A3D6A5P8-F1
#
_entry.id   AF-A0A3D6A5P8-F1
#
_cell.length_a   1.000
_cell.length_b   1.000
_cell.length_c   1.000
_cell.angle_alpha   90.00
_cell.angle_beta   90.00
_cell.angle_gamma   90.00
#
_symmetry.space_group_name_H-M   'P 1'
#
loop_
_entity.id
_entity.type
_entity.pdbx_description
1 polymer ?
#
loop_
_entity_poly.entity_id
_entity_poly.type
_entity_poly.pdbx_seq_one_letter_code
_entity_poly.pdbx_strand_id
1 'polypeptide(L)'
;SASYSWTDTEGRTLQASFVKLEGTLLTIRMNGQDFPLDLSYFSPQSQNLAKQLAAAASQAPTTPTPTPVPVVPTPAEPAKPNLPKILNDDSALDVEHEWRSVDGRTIFAKFSSIDGEDLNVLMSGGRIEQTIPLNRLSDASVAQAKKLQGIVNKKNQARAKLAKERKNLKIPELQPEDLKRYLDWTSSDGNKIEAAFVDTSEQAVTVLMKRSPDRPIEIPWERLSIESQAMATGLKNLKIKLAPKAPRLGPYIAGTRDEEGLLKSEARLPRYMDGKWKNYNTVLESAVYDVALSANGKHVSLWLKDAAEDENTAEGERADRRPLQIHFRAWYDPSPDSKNWDWRDRRIASFKSPPQVSADREKTTVSGTLENGATFEYNLEISHRGLSFWGKINESRSEKYPTTFTIAFYSPNFIPNVTNMSLKQIEPLVGTGVMYLDPLESKRQKIDMMDKWTDVLGKAKGTDWNPIKSAEFMGTPFGAHKIKVTPSSTRGMHFTWGKGYSGVFPFQGIHLSHRTEDAYNARRQKNFDDYKDRLEISKSKRLQVNISRGRG
;
A
#
# COMPACT_ATOMS: atom_id res chain seq x y z
N SER A 1 -6.60 -4.35 39.06
CA SER A 1 -6.51 -2.95 39.52
C SER A 1 -7.85 -2.28 39.35
N ALA A 2 -8.30 -1.45 40.29
CA ALA A 2 -9.54 -0.69 40.15
C ALA A 2 -9.43 0.28 38.96
N SER A 3 -10.49 0.38 38.15
CA SER A 3 -10.58 1.31 37.02
C SER A 3 -11.25 2.59 37.48
N TYR A 4 -10.71 3.73 37.04
CA TYR A 4 -11.19 5.06 37.39
C TYR A 4 -11.48 5.86 36.11
N SER A 5 -12.46 6.76 36.21
CA SER A 5 -12.75 7.76 35.18
C SER A 5 -11.72 8.89 35.26
N TRP A 6 -10.94 9.09 34.21
CA TRP A 6 -10.01 10.22 34.08
C TRP A 6 -10.54 11.18 33.03
N THR A 7 -10.81 12.42 33.43
CA THR A 7 -11.34 13.47 32.56
C THR A 7 -10.26 14.51 32.32
N ASP A 8 -10.00 14.84 31.05
CA ASP A 8 -9.04 15.86 30.65
C ASP A 8 -9.59 17.30 30.75
N THR A 9 -8.75 18.30 30.51
CA THR A 9 -9.15 19.72 30.54
C THR A 9 -10.13 20.12 29.43
N GLU A 10 -10.30 19.28 28.41
CA GLU A 10 -11.26 19.46 27.31
C GLU A 10 -12.59 18.72 27.59
N GLY A 11 -12.73 18.08 28.75
CA GLY A 11 -13.95 17.36 29.16
C GLY A 11 -14.07 15.94 28.60
N ARG A 12 -13.05 15.42 27.90
CA ARG A 12 -13.04 14.04 27.41
C ARG A 12 -12.71 13.10 28.57
N THR A 13 -13.45 12.00 28.68
CA THR A 13 -13.29 11.04 29.79
C THR A 13 -12.86 9.67 29.27
N LEU A 14 -11.86 9.07 29.91
CA LEU A 14 -11.37 7.72 29.64
C LEU A 14 -11.43 6.85 30.90
N GLN A 15 -11.49 5.53 30.72
CA GLN A 15 -11.44 4.55 31.82
C GLN A 15 -10.05 3.91 31.87
N ALA A 16 -9.35 4.07 32.99
CA ALA A 16 -8.03 3.46 33.17
C ALA A 16 -7.73 3.22 34.65
N SER A 17 -6.82 2.28 34.92
CA SER A 17 -6.35 2.03 36.28
C SER A 17 -5.16 2.91 36.65
N PHE A 18 -5.13 3.41 37.88
CA PHE A 18 -3.98 4.14 38.41
C PHE A 18 -2.79 3.19 38.59
N VAL A 19 -1.61 3.59 38.15
CA VAL A 19 -0.36 2.84 38.37
C VAL A 19 0.51 3.58 39.40
N LYS A 20 0.88 4.83 39.13
CA LYS A 20 1.67 5.68 40.03
C LYS A 20 1.60 7.15 39.63
N LEU A 21 1.98 8.02 40.56
CA LEU A 21 2.16 9.45 40.32
C LEU A 21 3.55 9.86 40.82
N GLU A 22 4.40 10.38 39.93
CA GLU A 22 5.76 10.83 40.24
C GLU A 22 5.89 12.30 39.82
N GLY A 23 5.93 13.21 40.80
CA GLY A 23 5.90 14.66 40.53
C GLY A 23 4.62 15.08 39.81
N THR A 24 4.74 15.54 38.57
CA THR A 24 3.60 15.88 37.69
C THR A 24 3.22 14.75 36.73
N LEU A 25 3.91 13.60 36.73
CA LEU A 25 3.67 12.54 35.77
C LEU A 25 2.77 11.45 36.35
N LEU A 26 1.52 11.41 35.89
CA LEU A 26 0.56 10.35 36.21
C LEU A 26 0.70 9.19 35.23
N THR A 27 0.98 8.00 35.74
CA THR A 27 0.97 6.78 34.94
C THR A 27 -0.37 6.07 35.12
N ILE A 28 -1.11 5.89 34.03
CA ILE A 28 -2.35 5.11 33.98
C ILE A 28 -2.19 3.88 33.09
N ARG A 29 -2.83 2.77 33.46
CA ARG A 29 -2.83 1.53 32.67
C ARG A 29 -4.16 1.38 31.96
N MET A 30 -4.10 1.32 30.64
CA MET A 30 -5.23 1.14 29.72
C MET A 30 -4.89 0.03 28.73
N ASN A 31 -5.79 -0.93 28.51
CA ASN A 31 -5.58 -2.07 27.61
C ASN A 31 -4.28 -2.86 27.86
N GLY A 32 -3.84 -2.94 29.12
CA GLY A 32 -2.63 -3.66 29.52
C GLY A 32 -1.31 -2.92 29.26
N GLN A 33 -1.34 -1.67 28.78
CA GLN A 33 -0.18 -0.82 28.59
C GLN A 33 -0.19 0.39 29.54
N ASP A 34 1.00 0.80 29.99
CA ASP A 34 1.20 1.94 30.89
C ASP A 34 1.47 3.22 30.09
N PHE A 35 0.69 4.26 30.36
CA PHE A 35 0.77 5.55 29.71
C PHE A 35 1.15 6.62 30.73
N PRO A 36 2.35 7.22 30.64
CA PRO A 36 2.70 8.38 31.43
C PRO A 36 2.12 9.65 30.79
N LEU A 37 1.31 10.38 31.55
CA LEU A 37 0.63 11.60 31.12
C LEU A 37 0.86 12.69 32.17
N ASP A 38 1.12 13.92 31.74
CA ASP A 38 1.26 15.03 32.67
C ASP A 38 -0.08 15.33 33.37
N LEU A 39 -0.04 15.56 34.68
CA LEU A 39 -1.20 15.90 35.50
C LEU A 39 -1.92 17.15 34.95
N SER A 40 -1.20 18.07 34.31
CA SER A 40 -1.77 19.29 33.74
C SER A 40 -2.78 19.02 32.62
N TYR A 41 -2.73 17.85 31.97
CA TYR A 41 -3.72 17.46 30.96
C TYR A 41 -5.07 17.10 31.58
N PHE A 42 -5.15 16.86 32.89
CA PHE A 42 -6.36 16.40 33.55
C PHE A 42 -7.17 17.53 34.18
N SER A 43 -8.49 17.37 34.19
CA SER A 43 -9.41 18.22 34.95
C SER A 43 -9.02 18.28 36.44
N PRO A 44 -9.32 19.36 37.18
CA PRO A 44 -8.99 19.47 38.60
C PRO A 44 -9.47 18.28 39.44
N GLN A 45 -10.62 17.70 39.09
CA GLN A 45 -11.19 16.52 39.75
C GLN A 45 -10.30 15.28 39.57
N SER A 46 -9.83 15.04 38.34
CA SER A 46 -8.94 13.92 38.01
C SER A 46 -7.53 14.13 38.58
N GLN A 47 -7.04 15.37 38.65
CA GLN A 47 -5.78 15.68 39.33
C GLN A 47 -5.86 15.38 40.84
N ASN A 48 -6.97 15.72 41.48
CA ASN A 48 -7.19 15.43 42.90
C ASN A 48 -7.31 13.92 43.16
N LEU A 49 -8.00 13.19 42.28
CA LEU A 49 -8.08 11.73 42.34
C LEU A 49 -6.70 11.06 42.25
N ALA A 50 -5.85 11.50 41.31
CA ALA A 50 -4.48 10.99 41.20
C ALA A 50 -3.66 11.19 42.48
N LYS A 51 -3.77 12.36 43.12
CA LYS A 51 -3.09 12.67 44.38
C LYS A 51 -3.60 11.80 45.54
N GLN A 52 -4.91 11.56 45.61
CA GLN A 52 -5.52 10.68 46.61
C GLN A 52 -5.04 9.23 46.46
N LEU A 53 -4.99 8.72 45.24
CA LEU A 53 -4.53 7.35 44.96
C LEU A 53 -3.02 7.19 45.23
N ALA A 54 -2.23 8.22 44.96
CA ALA A 54 -0.80 8.24 45.29
C ALA A 54 -0.55 8.26 46.81
N ALA A 55 -1.34 9.03 47.57
CA ALA A 55 -1.26 9.08 49.02
C ALA A 55 -1.66 7.74 49.67
N ALA A 56 -2.70 7.08 49.14
CA ALA A 56 -3.11 5.76 49.59
C ALA A 56 -2.05 4.68 49.31
N ALA A 57 -1.32 4.79 48.19
CA ALA A 57 -0.21 3.89 47.85
C ALA A 57 1.05 4.09 48.72
N SER A 58 1.16 5.23 49.42
CA SER A 58 2.32 5.56 50.27
C SER A 58 2.13 5.14 51.75
N GLN A 59 0.96 4.62 52.12
CA GLN A 59 0.67 4.13 53.47
C GLN A 59 0.65 2.60 53.52
N ALA A 60 1.83 1.97 53.44
CA ALA A 60 2.04 0.58 53.81
C ALA A 60 3.37 0.44 54.58
N PRO A 61 3.39 0.06 55.88
CA PRO A 61 4.63 -0.01 56.67
C PRO A 61 5.44 -1.32 56.49
N THR A 62 6.73 -1.13 56.19
CA THR A 62 8.00 -1.77 56.64
C THR A 62 8.12 -3.26 57.08
N THR A 63 9.22 -3.85 56.57
CA THR A 63 9.95 -5.15 56.69
C THR A 63 10.37 -5.65 58.10
N PRO A 64 10.84 -6.93 58.31
CA PRO A 64 12.26 -7.33 58.08
C PRO A 64 12.58 -8.80 57.63
N THR A 65 13.83 -8.98 57.15
CA THR A 65 14.61 -10.16 56.60
C THR A 65 15.17 -11.09 57.74
N PRO A 66 15.90 -12.27 57.58
CA PRO A 66 16.62 -12.88 56.42
C PRO A 66 16.73 -14.45 56.22
N THR A 67 16.95 -14.91 54.96
CA THR A 67 17.68 -16.14 54.38
C THR A 67 17.36 -17.63 54.77
N PRO A 68 17.67 -18.70 53.93
CA PRO A 68 18.37 -18.75 52.61
C PRO A 68 17.81 -19.67 51.46
N VAL A 69 18.15 -19.30 50.20
CA VAL A 69 18.37 -20.03 48.88
C VAL A 69 17.35 -21.05 48.29
N PRO A 70 17.22 -21.23 46.93
CA PRO A 70 18.10 -20.82 45.83
C PRO A 70 17.46 -20.03 44.65
N VAL A 71 18.37 -19.53 43.82
CA VAL A 71 18.26 -18.60 42.69
C VAL A 71 17.20 -18.96 41.63
N VAL A 72 16.34 -17.99 41.29
CA VAL A 72 15.56 -17.94 40.04
C VAL A 72 15.92 -16.64 39.31
N PRO A 73 16.18 -16.64 37.99
CA PRO A 73 16.78 -15.50 37.30
C PRO A 73 15.81 -14.32 37.19
N THR A 74 16.34 -13.12 37.39
CA THR A 74 15.70 -11.82 37.11
C THR A 74 15.09 -11.79 35.69
N PRO A 75 13.83 -11.36 35.51
CA PRO A 75 13.31 -10.98 34.19
C PRO A 75 14.08 -9.76 33.67
N ALA A 76 14.75 -9.93 32.53
CA ALA A 76 15.55 -8.90 31.90
C ALA A 76 14.74 -7.63 31.58
N GLU A 77 15.36 -6.49 31.84
CA GLU A 77 15.05 -5.17 31.30
C GLU A 77 14.73 -5.27 29.78
N PRO A 78 13.72 -4.55 29.24
CA PRO A 78 13.49 -4.53 27.80
C PRO A 78 14.74 -3.98 27.12
N ALA A 79 15.46 -4.86 26.43
CA ALA A 79 16.73 -4.56 25.80
C ALA A 79 16.60 -3.36 24.85
N LYS A 80 17.47 -2.35 25.02
CA LYS A 80 17.78 -1.39 23.96
C LYS A 80 18.07 -2.18 22.68
N PRO A 81 17.54 -1.78 21.50
CA PRO A 81 17.92 -2.41 20.25
C PRO A 81 19.45 -2.43 20.14
N ASN A 82 20.02 -3.55 19.73
CA ASN A 82 21.47 -3.71 19.60
C ASN A 82 21.91 -2.85 18.40
N LEU A 83 22.17 -1.56 18.64
CA LEU A 83 22.56 -0.61 17.60
C LEU A 83 23.94 -0.99 17.06
N PRO A 84 24.14 -1.02 15.73
CA PRO A 84 25.44 -1.35 15.17
C PRO A 84 26.44 -0.25 15.50
N LYS A 85 27.52 -0.59 16.20
CA LYS A 85 28.64 0.35 16.42
C LYS A 85 29.50 0.52 15.15
N ILE A 86 29.28 -0.29 14.11
CA ILE A 86 30.14 -0.42 12.95
C ILE A 86 29.28 -0.42 11.67
N LEU A 87 29.51 0.54 10.77
CA LEU A 87 28.80 0.73 9.50
C LEU A 87 29.70 0.29 8.33
N ASN A 88 30.20 -0.95 8.37
CA ASN A 88 31.31 -1.35 7.50
C ASN A 88 30.96 -2.49 6.52
N ASP A 89 29.85 -3.19 6.74
CA ASP A 89 29.45 -4.35 5.93
C ASP A 89 27.93 -4.46 5.77
N ASP A 90 27.50 -5.45 4.98
CA ASP A 90 26.11 -5.70 4.61
C ASP A 90 25.18 -5.90 5.81
N SER A 91 25.67 -6.38 6.96
CA SER A 91 24.84 -6.58 8.15
C SER A 91 24.27 -5.27 8.69
N ALA A 92 24.96 -4.15 8.44
CA ALA A 92 24.49 -2.81 8.78
C ALA A 92 23.22 -2.42 8.01
N LEU A 93 22.94 -3.03 6.87
CA LEU A 93 21.68 -2.77 6.14
C LEU A 93 20.49 -3.48 6.78
N ASP A 94 20.72 -4.55 7.56
CA ASP A 94 19.65 -5.43 8.03
C ASP A 94 19.11 -5.11 9.44
N VAL A 95 19.63 -4.06 10.05
CA VAL A 95 19.44 -3.65 11.43
C VAL A 95 18.82 -2.26 11.51
N GLU A 96 18.14 -1.97 12.62
CA GLU A 96 17.62 -0.63 12.88
C GLU A 96 18.74 0.32 13.30
N HIS A 97 18.65 1.56 12.83
CA HIS A 97 19.55 2.65 13.18
C HIS A 97 18.79 3.76 13.89
N GLU A 98 19.53 4.53 14.67
CA GLU A 98 19.03 5.79 15.22
C GLU A 98 19.04 6.87 14.15
N TRP A 99 17.90 7.54 13.96
CA TRP A 99 17.76 8.70 13.08
C TRP A 99 17.27 9.88 13.90
N ARG A 100 18.06 10.94 13.90
CA ARG A 100 17.79 12.16 14.66
C ARG A 100 17.46 13.31 13.71
N SER A 101 16.35 13.97 13.96
CA SER A 101 15.93 15.15 13.22
C SER A 101 16.61 16.42 13.72
N VAL A 102 16.56 17.48 12.91
CA VAL A 102 17.10 18.81 13.26
C VAL A 102 16.45 19.42 14.51
N ASP A 103 15.20 19.06 14.81
CA ASP A 103 14.46 19.48 16.02
C ASP A 103 14.75 18.58 17.24
N GLY A 104 15.69 17.64 17.14
CA GLY A 104 16.16 16.81 18.25
C GLY A 104 15.33 15.55 18.53
N ARG A 105 14.28 15.27 17.75
CA ARG A 105 13.52 14.02 17.87
C ARG A 105 14.33 12.84 17.31
N THR A 106 14.15 11.68 17.93
CA THR A 106 14.84 10.45 17.53
C THR A 106 13.81 9.39 17.13
N ILE A 107 14.08 8.68 16.03
CA ILE A 107 13.36 7.46 15.64
C ILE A 107 14.35 6.31 15.44
N PHE A 108 13.86 5.08 15.56
CA PHE A 108 14.61 3.87 15.24
C PHE A 108 13.98 3.20 14.02
N ALA A 109 14.78 2.99 12.98
CA ALA A 109 14.30 2.40 11.74
C ALA A 109 15.43 1.77 10.94
N LYS A 110 15.11 0.73 10.17
CA LYS A 110 16.05 0.10 9.23
C LYS A 110 16.22 0.98 7.99
N PHE A 111 17.45 1.15 7.53
CA PHE A 111 17.73 1.89 6.30
C PHE A 111 17.17 1.15 5.08
N SER A 112 16.57 1.88 4.14
CA SER A 112 16.12 1.34 2.85
C SER A 112 16.94 1.91 1.70
N SER A 113 16.84 3.22 1.45
CA SER A 113 17.57 3.91 0.38
C SER A 113 17.68 5.41 0.63
N ILE A 114 18.55 6.07 -0.13
CA ILE A 114 18.45 7.50 -0.45
C ILE A 114 17.96 7.64 -1.89
N ASP A 115 16.80 8.27 -2.06
CA ASP A 115 16.24 8.60 -3.38
C ASP A 115 16.29 10.13 -3.55
N GLY A 116 17.31 10.65 -4.24
CA GLY A 116 17.50 12.09 -4.39
C GLY A 116 17.81 12.78 -3.06
N GLU A 117 16.92 13.65 -2.59
CA GLU A 117 17.05 14.38 -1.32
C GLU A 117 16.31 13.70 -0.15
N ASP A 118 15.76 12.50 -0.36
CA ASP A 118 14.95 11.81 0.62
C ASP A 118 15.61 10.53 1.13
N LEU A 119 15.58 10.34 2.45
CA LEU A 119 15.87 9.07 3.11
C LEU A 119 14.60 8.22 3.19
N ASN A 120 14.63 7.00 2.68
CA ASN A 120 13.60 5.99 2.92
C ASN A 120 14.05 5.02 4.03
N VAL A 121 13.20 4.83 5.03
CA VAL A 121 13.43 3.89 6.14
C VAL A 121 12.25 2.94 6.32
N LEU A 122 12.52 1.78 6.89
CA LEU A 122 11.53 0.79 7.26
C LEU A 122 11.38 0.74 8.78
N MET A 123 10.17 0.99 9.25
CA MET A 123 9.79 0.94 10.67
C MET A 123 8.94 -0.31 10.98
N SER A 124 8.78 -0.60 12.27
CA SER A 124 7.92 -1.70 12.76
C SER A 124 8.30 -3.06 12.15
N GLY A 125 9.60 -3.37 12.13
CA GLY A 125 10.11 -4.63 11.58
C GLY A 125 9.89 -4.80 10.08
N GLY A 126 9.97 -3.71 9.30
CA GLY A 126 9.84 -3.78 7.83
C GLY A 126 8.44 -3.49 7.28
N ARG A 127 7.44 -3.25 8.12
CA ARG A 127 6.03 -3.19 7.71
C ARG A 127 5.57 -1.81 7.25
N ILE A 128 6.28 -0.76 7.65
CA ILE A 128 5.94 0.63 7.34
C ILE A 128 7.16 1.26 6.70
N GLU A 129 7.03 1.74 5.46
CA GLU A 129 8.06 2.57 4.84
C GLU A 129 7.76 4.04 5.08
N GLN A 130 8.76 4.77 5.58
CA GLN A 130 8.69 6.21 5.80
C GLN A 130 9.77 6.92 4.98
N THR A 131 9.36 7.98 4.28
CA THR A 131 10.25 8.89 3.56
C THR A 131 10.48 10.15 4.41
N ILE A 132 11.74 10.51 4.61
CA ILE A 132 12.19 11.64 5.43
C ILE A 132 13.15 12.50 4.59
N PRO A 133 12.82 13.77 4.31
CA PRO A 133 13.75 14.68 3.65
C PRO A 133 15.06 14.79 4.42
N LEU A 134 16.19 14.67 3.72
CA LEU A 134 17.53 14.73 4.33
C LEU A 134 17.77 16.05 5.06
N ASN A 135 17.17 17.16 4.58
CA ASN A 135 17.26 18.47 5.23
C ASN A 135 16.52 18.57 6.58
N ARG A 136 15.72 17.56 6.94
CA ARG A 136 15.07 17.46 8.26
C ARG A 136 15.87 16.61 9.25
N LEU A 137 16.98 16.01 8.81
CA LEU A 137 17.84 15.17 9.63
C LEU A 137 19.04 15.96 10.14
N SER A 138 19.54 15.58 11.30
CA SER A 138 20.82 16.05 11.82
C SER A 138 21.97 15.64 10.88
N ASP A 139 23.05 16.41 10.87
CA ASP A 139 24.23 16.12 10.04
C ASP A 139 24.80 14.72 10.30
N ALA A 140 24.74 14.25 11.55
CA ALA A 140 25.14 12.89 11.92
C ALA A 140 24.28 11.83 11.24
N SER A 141 22.97 11.99 11.24
CA SER A 141 22.04 11.08 10.55
C SER A 141 22.18 11.15 9.03
N VAL A 142 22.44 12.33 8.46
CA VAL A 142 22.74 12.48 7.02
C VAL A 142 24.04 11.75 6.67
N ALA A 143 25.09 11.90 7.47
CA ALA A 143 26.36 11.21 7.26
C ALA A 143 26.21 9.68 7.37
N GLN A 144 25.43 9.19 8.34
CA GLN A 144 25.07 7.78 8.47
C GLN A 144 24.31 7.26 7.25
N ALA A 145 23.29 7.97 6.79
CA ALA A 145 22.52 7.61 5.60
C ALA A 145 23.43 7.46 4.38
N LYS A 146 24.36 8.42 4.16
CA LYS A 146 25.32 8.38 3.06
C LYS A 146 26.27 7.18 3.16
N LYS A 147 26.73 6.81 4.37
CA LYS A 147 27.57 5.61 4.58
C LYS A 147 26.80 4.34 4.22
N LEU A 148 25.57 4.19 4.71
CA LEU A 148 24.71 3.04 4.40
C LEU A 148 24.39 2.96 2.90
N GLN A 149 24.13 4.11 2.25
CA GLN A 149 23.99 4.17 0.80
C GLN A 149 25.26 3.72 0.06
N GLY A 150 26.44 4.03 0.61
CA GLY A 150 27.72 3.52 0.09
C GLY A 150 27.82 1.99 0.12
N ILE A 151 27.31 1.35 1.17
CA ILE A 151 27.25 -0.12 1.28
C ILE A 151 26.26 -0.68 0.23
N VAL A 152 25.07 -0.09 0.11
CA VAL A 152 24.09 -0.44 -0.93
C VAL A 152 24.71 -0.34 -2.33
N ASN A 153 25.45 0.74 -2.60
CA ASN A 153 26.10 0.94 -3.90
C ASN A 153 27.17 -0.13 -4.19
N LYS A 154 28.01 -0.48 -3.21
CA LYS A 154 29.00 -1.58 -3.34
C LYS A 154 28.32 -2.92 -3.59
N LYS A 155 27.25 -3.22 -2.87
CA LYS A 155 26.44 -4.42 -3.06
C LYS A 155 25.84 -4.47 -4.46
N ASN A 156 25.31 -3.36 -4.95
CA ASN A 156 24.78 -3.24 -6.31
C ASN A 156 25.87 -3.45 -7.38
N GLN A 157 27.08 -2.94 -7.17
CA GLN A 157 28.23 -3.21 -8.05
C GLN A 157 28.62 -4.69 -8.07
N ALA A 158 28.69 -5.34 -6.90
CA ALA A 158 28.97 -6.77 -6.81
C ALA A 158 27.87 -7.61 -7.51
N ARG A 159 26.60 -7.26 -7.30
CA ARG A 159 25.46 -7.88 -7.99
C ARG A 159 25.52 -7.71 -9.50
N ALA A 160 25.92 -6.53 -9.98
CA ALA A 160 26.10 -6.28 -11.42
C ALA A 160 27.24 -7.12 -12.02
N LYS A 161 28.31 -7.38 -11.26
CA LYS A 161 29.38 -8.32 -11.68
C LYS A 161 28.85 -9.74 -11.77
N LEU A 162 28.19 -10.25 -10.73
CA LEU A 162 27.55 -11.57 -10.73
C LEU A 162 26.53 -11.71 -11.88
N ALA A 163 25.79 -10.64 -12.20
CA ALA A 163 24.85 -10.63 -13.32
C ALA A 163 25.54 -10.83 -14.69
N LYS A 164 26.78 -10.33 -14.85
CA LYS A 164 27.58 -10.58 -16.07
C LYS A 164 28.05 -12.03 -16.12
N GLU A 165 28.51 -12.58 -15.00
CA GLU A 165 28.95 -13.97 -14.89
C GLU A 165 27.80 -14.95 -15.17
N ARG A 166 26.59 -14.65 -14.68
CA ARG A 166 25.37 -15.46 -14.93
C ARG A 166 25.06 -15.67 -16.41
N LYS A 167 25.44 -14.74 -17.29
CA LYS A 167 25.21 -14.86 -18.74
C LYS A 167 25.98 -16.01 -19.39
N ASN A 168 27.03 -16.50 -18.72
CA ASN A 168 27.89 -17.57 -19.22
C ASN A 168 27.56 -18.94 -18.59
N LEU A 169 26.51 -19.02 -17.78
CA LEU A 169 26.11 -20.29 -17.17
C LEU A 169 25.59 -21.26 -18.23
N LYS A 170 25.89 -22.54 -18.03
CA LYS A 170 25.33 -23.62 -18.85
C LYS A 170 23.85 -23.76 -18.52
N ILE A 171 22.99 -23.30 -19.43
CA ILE A 171 21.54 -23.35 -19.27
C ILE A 171 21.05 -24.80 -19.44
N PRO A 172 20.23 -25.33 -18.51
CA PRO A 172 19.61 -26.64 -18.67
C PRO A 172 18.60 -26.65 -19.83
N GLU A 173 18.29 -27.83 -20.35
CA GLU A 173 17.19 -27.99 -21.30
C GLU A 173 15.85 -27.79 -20.58
N LEU A 174 14.99 -26.92 -21.13
CA LEU A 174 13.72 -26.52 -20.52
C LEU A 174 12.59 -26.60 -21.55
N GLN A 175 11.41 -27.01 -21.10
CA GLN A 175 10.20 -27.13 -21.90
C GLN A 175 9.23 -25.98 -21.58
N PRO A 176 8.36 -25.57 -22.54
CA PRO A 176 7.38 -24.49 -22.33
C PRO A 176 6.55 -24.62 -21.04
N GLU A 177 6.23 -25.84 -20.64
CA GLU A 177 5.42 -26.20 -19.49
C GLU A 177 6.14 -25.89 -18.16
N ASP A 178 7.48 -25.85 -18.17
CA ASP A 178 8.29 -25.53 -16.99
C ASP A 178 8.11 -24.09 -16.51
N LEU A 179 7.60 -23.19 -17.38
CA LEU A 179 7.23 -21.83 -16.98
C LEU A 179 6.04 -21.79 -16.01
N LYS A 180 5.22 -22.83 -15.98
CA LYS A 180 3.99 -22.88 -15.18
C LYS A 180 4.06 -23.90 -14.04
N ARG A 181 4.97 -24.87 -14.13
CA ARG A 181 5.13 -25.95 -13.15
C ARG A 181 5.86 -25.51 -11.88
N TYR A 182 5.58 -26.20 -10.79
CA TYR A 182 6.48 -26.20 -9.64
C TYR A 182 7.73 -27.02 -9.99
N LEU A 183 8.89 -26.40 -9.83
CA LEU A 183 10.20 -26.98 -10.09
C LEU A 183 11.00 -27.11 -8.79
N ASP A 184 12.00 -27.98 -8.81
CA ASP A 184 12.96 -28.12 -7.72
C ASP A 184 14.08 -27.10 -7.82
N TRP A 185 14.16 -26.22 -6.83
CA TRP A 185 15.21 -25.24 -6.64
C TRP A 185 16.11 -25.69 -5.49
N THR A 186 17.36 -25.23 -5.50
CA THR A 186 18.32 -25.44 -4.42
C THR A 186 18.90 -24.09 -4.04
N SER A 187 18.80 -23.71 -2.77
CA SER A 187 19.44 -22.50 -2.25
C SER A 187 20.97 -22.67 -2.19
N SER A 188 21.69 -21.57 -1.98
CA SER A 188 23.16 -21.58 -1.93
C SER A 188 23.73 -22.35 -0.73
N ASP A 189 22.93 -22.60 0.30
CA ASP A 189 23.25 -23.45 1.46
C ASP A 189 22.79 -24.92 1.29
N GLY A 190 22.24 -25.29 0.13
CA GLY A 190 21.86 -26.66 -0.20
C GLY A 190 20.42 -27.07 0.15
N ASN A 191 19.61 -26.17 0.73
CA ASN A 191 18.21 -26.48 1.03
C ASN A 191 17.37 -26.60 -0.25
N LYS A 192 16.46 -27.58 -0.26
CA LYS A 192 15.53 -27.81 -1.38
C LYS A 192 14.30 -26.92 -1.24
N ILE A 193 13.89 -26.32 -2.35
CA ILE A 193 12.77 -25.40 -2.45
C ILE A 193 11.91 -25.83 -3.64
N GLU A 194 10.62 -26.09 -3.41
CA GLU A 194 9.65 -26.34 -4.49
C GLU A 194 8.90 -25.04 -4.81
N ALA A 195 9.11 -24.51 -6.00
CA ALA A 195 8.51 -23.24 -6.41
C ALA A 195 8.35 -23.15 -7.93
N ALA A 196 7.37 -22.37 -8.38
CA ALA A 196 7.19 -22.04 -9.78
C ALA A 196 7.86 -20.71 -10.10
N PHE A 197 8.45 -20.63 -11.28
CA PHE A 197 9.03 -19.40 -11.79
C PHE A 197 7.94 -18.37 -12.11
N VAL A 198 8.16 -17.11 -11.73
CA VAL A 198 7.26 -16.00 -12.08
C VAL A 198 7.99 -15.02 -12.99
N ASP A 199 9.12 -14.51 -12.52
CA ASP A 199 9.94 -13.56 -13.28
C ASP A 199 11.36 -13.43 -12.71
N THR A 200 12.20 -12.61 -13.34
CA THR A 200 13.51 -12.22 -12.82
C THR A 200 13.75 -10.73 -12.91
N SER A 201 14.39 -10.17 -11.88
CA SER A 201 15.01 -8.85 -11.92
C SER A 201 16.53 -8.98 -11.94
N GLU A 202 17.24 -7.85 -12.00
CA GLU A 202 18.69 -7.83 -11.81
C GLU A 202 19.12 -8.33 -10.42
N GLN A 203 18.23 -8.20 -9.44
CA GLN A 203 18.52 -8.44 -8.02
C GLN A 203 18.05 -9.81 -7.52
N ALA A 204 16.97 -10.35 -8.09
CA ALA A 204 16.34 -11.56 -7.58
C ALA A 204 15.61 -12.37 -8.66
N VAL A 205 15.28 -13.61 -8.30
CA VAL A 205 14.30 -14.46 -8.98
C VAL A 205 12.99 -14.36 -8.20
N THR A 206 11.91 -14.05 -8.90
CA THR A 206 10.56 -14.06 -8.32
C THR A 206 9.94 -15.43 -8.53
N VAL A 207 9.51 -16.07 -7.45
CA VAL A 207 8.92 -17.41 -7.47
C VAL A 207 7.62 -17.46 -6.67
N LEU A 208 6.74 -18.42 -7.00
CA LEU A 208 5.57 -18.77 -6.20
C LEU A 208 5.82 -20.11 -5.50
N MET A 209 5.83 -20.12 -4.16
CA MET A 209 6.18 -21.31 -3.37
C MET A 209 5.04 -22.32 -3.39
N LYS A 210 5.33 -23.61 -3.63
CA LYS A 210 4.28 -24.65 -3.64
C LYS A 210 3.59 -24.80 -2.28
N ARG A 211 4.38 -24.76 -1.19
CA ARG A 211 3.88 -24.90 0.19
C ARG A 211 3.15 -23.64 0.71
N SER A 212 3.33 -22.51 0.05
CA SER A 212 2.67 -21.24 0.38
C SER A 212 2.42 -20.46 -0.91
N PRO A 213 1.43 -20.89 -1.73
CA PRO A 213 1.15 -20.26 -3.02
C PRO A 213 0.27 -19.01 -2.83
N ASP A 214 0.46 -18.31 -1.71
CA ASP A 214 -0.31 -17.13 -1.31
C ASP A 214 0.15 -15.89 -2.06
N ARG A 215 1.46 -15.75 -2.30
CA ARG A 215 2.01 -14.62 -3.05
C ARG A 215 3.37 -14.94 -3.65
N PRO A 216 3.75 -14.28 -4.76
CA PRO A 216 5.11 -14.32 -5.25
C PRO A 216 6.10 -13.76 -4.21
N ILE A 217 7.27 -14.39 -4.12
CA ILE A 217 8.38 -13.96 -3.27
C ILE A 217 9.64 -13.76 -4.11
N GLU A 218 10.49 -12.82 -3.71
CA GLU A 218 11.79 -12.60 -4.34
C GLU A 218 12.87 -13.34 -3.57
N ILE A 219 13.61 -14.19 -4.27
CA ILE A 219 14.81 -14.85 -3.78
C ILE A 219 16.01 -14.16 -4.42
N PRO A 220 16.86 -13.44 -3.65
CA PRO A 220 18.09 -12.85 -4.19
C PRO A 220 18.93 -13.89 -4.92
N TRP A 221 19.54 -13.51 -6.04
CA TRP A 221 20.34 -14.43 -6.86
C TRP A 221 21.42 -15.14 -6.04
N GLU A 222 22.08 -14.43 -5.11
CA GLU A 222 23.12 -14.95 -4.22
C GLU A 222 22.62 -16.01 -3.22
N ARG A 223 21.31 -16.15 -3.03
CA ARG A 223 20.69 -17.18 -2.18
C ARG A 223 20.35 -18.45 -2.93
N LEU A 224 20.60 -18.51 -4.24
CA LEU A 224 20.37 -19.69 -5.08
C LEU A 224 21.70 -20.36 -5.44
N SER A 225 21.69 -21.69 -5.48
CA SER A 225 22.77 -22.49 -6.08
C SER A 225 23.03 -22.09 -7.54
N ILE A 226 24.23 -22.34 -8.05
CA ILE A 226 24.60 -21.98 -9.43
C ILE A 226 23.67 -22.67 -10.44
N GLU A 227 23.26 -23.91 -10.18
CA GLU A 227 22.31 -24.67 -10.98
C GLU A 227 20.94 -24.00 -11.02
N SER A 228 20.45 -23.53 -9.86
CA SER A 228 19.17 -22.81 -9.78
C SER A 228 19.24 -21.43 -10.44
N GLN A 229 20.39 -20.75 -10.38
CA GLN A 229 20.60 -19.51 -11.12
C GLN A 229 20.60 -19.74 -12.64
N ALA A 230 21.19 -20.85 -13.10
CA ALA A 230 21.18 -21.25 -14.51
C ALA A 230 19.75 -21.60 -14.97
N MET A 231 18.99 -22.33 -14.15
CA MET A 231 17.58 -22.64 -14.42
C MET A 231 16.71 -21.38 -14.53
N ALA A 232 16.80 -20.44 -13.58
CA ALA A 232 16.07 -19.16 -13.68
C ALA A 232 16.44 -18.36 -14.94
N THR A 233 17.71 -18.35 -15.31
CA THR A 233 18.17 -17.69 -16.55
C THR A 233 17.57 -18.36 -17.78
N GLY A 234 17.54 -19.69 -17.80
CA GLY A 234 16.88 -20.48 -18.85
C GLY A 234 15.39 -20.19 -18.96
N LEU A 235 14.66 -20.18 -17.84
CA LEU A 235 13.23 -19.90 -17.78
C LEU A 235 12.92 -18.47 -18.26
N LYS A 236 13.74 -17.48 -17.86
CA LYS A 236 13.63 -16.11 -18.41
C LYS A 236 13.77 -16.10 -19.92
N ASN A 237 14.80 -16.75 -20.46
CA ASN A 237 15.05 -16.79 -21.90
C ASN A 237 13.93 -17.53 -22.64
N LEU A 238 13.40 -18.60 -22.06
CA LEU A 238 12.27 -19.34 -22.59
C LEU A 238 11.00 -18.47 -22.63
N LYS A 239 10.70 -17.74 -21.55
CA LYS A 239 9.57 -16.79 -21.48
C LYS A 239 9.67 -15.72 -22.59
N ILE A 240 10.86 -15.16 -22.79
CA ILE A 240 11.12 -14.19 -23.87
C ILE A 240 10.94 -14.83 -25.25
N LYS A 241 11.45 -16.06 -25.45
CA LYS A 241 11.35 -16.79 -26.72
C LYS A 241 9.89 -17.12 -27.09
N LEU A 242 9.06 -17.42 -26.08
CA LEU A 242 7.65 -17.76 -26.24
C LEU A 242 6.73 -16.53 -26.32
N ALA A 243 7.22 -15.34 -26.00
CA ALA A 243 6.45 -14.12 -26.11
C ALA A 243 5.99 -13.89 -27.57
N PRO A 244 4.77 -13.36 -27.80
CA PRO A 244 4.29 -13.08 -29.15
C PRO A 244 5.27 -12.22 -29.95
N LYS A 245 5.61 -12.64 -31.17
CA LYS A 245 6.49 -11.87 -32.06
C LYS A 245 5.83 -10.52 -32.39
N ALA A 246 6.48 -9.44 -31.98
CA ALA A 246 6.18 -8.05 -32.33
C ALA A 246 4.67 -7.69 -32.30
N PRO A 247 4.08 -7.48 -31.11
CA PRO A 247 2.69 -7.07 -30.98
C PRO A 247 2.42 -5.77 -31.74
N ARG A 248 1.22 -5.59 -32.30
CA ARG A 248 0.91 -4.35 -33.03
C ARG A 248 0.77 -3.21 -32.04
N LEU A 249 1.68 -2.24 -32.11
CA LEU A 249 1.68 -1.08 -31.23
C LEU A 249 1.09 0.15 -31.94
N GLY A 250 0.22 0.86 -31.23
CA GLY A 250 -0.30 2.15 -31.65
C GLY A 250 0.58 3.27 -31.10
N PRO A 251 0.77 4.36 -31.85
CA PRO A 251 1.57 5.49 -31.39
C PRO A 251 0.84 6.28 -30.29
N TYR A 252 1.58 7.21 -29.68
CA TYR A 252 1.00 8.31 -28.93
C TYR A 252 0.03 9.11 -29.82
N ILE A 253 -1.10 9.52 -29.26
CA ILE A 253 -2.08 10.40 -29.91
C ILE A 253 -2.32 11.58 -28.98
N ALA A 254 -2.04 12.80 -29.42
CA ALA A 254 -2.36 14.01 -28.67
C ALA A 254 -3.87 14.27 -28.69
N GLY A 255 -4.39 14.92 -27.64
CA GLY A 255 -5.76 15.40 -27.64
C GLY A 255 -5.94 16.54 -28.65
N THR A 256 -7.10 16.59 -29.29
CA THR A 256 -7.44 17.66 -30.24
C THR A 256 -8.37 18.67 -29.61
N ARG A 257 -8.26 19.94 -30.03
CA ARG A 257 -9.17 21.02 -29.64
C ARG A 257 -10.00 21.48 -30.84
N ASP A 258 -11.18 22.02 -30.58
CA ASP A 258 -12.01 22.70 -31.60
C ASP A 258 -11.55 24.15 -31.80
N GLU A 259 -12.28 24.89 -32.64
CA GLU A 259 -11.97 26.28 -33.02
C GLU A 259 -12.10 27.23 -31.81
N GLU A 260 -12.96 26.89 -30.85
CA GLU A 260 -13.15 27.59 -29.59
C GLU A 260 -12.08 27.23 -28.53
N GLY A 261 -11.15 26.34 -28.87
CA GLY A 261 -10.08 25.90 -27.98
C GLY A 261 -10.53 24.89 -26.91
N LEU A 262 -11.74 24.37 -26.97
CA LEU A 262 -12.24 23.31 -26.09
C LEU A 262 -11.70 21.95 -26.53
N LEU A 263 -11.40 21.09 -25.56
CA LEU A 263 -10.88 19.76 -25.87
C LEU A 263 -12.00 18.90 -26.52
N LYS A 264 -11.75 18.42 -27.74
CA LYS A 264 -12.65 17.54 -28.51
C LYS A 264 -12.32 16.06 -28.32
N SER A 265 -11.04 15.73 -28.15
CA SER A 265 -10.59 14.36 -27.87
C SER A 265 -9.48 14.32 -26.83
N GLU A 266 -9.44 13.25 -26.02
CA GLU A 266 -8.40 13.04 -25.02
C GLU A 266 -7.14 12.42 -25.63
N ALA A 267 -5.98 12.74 -25.04
CA ALA A 267 -4.73 12.10 -25.41
C ALA A 267 -4.75 10.61 -25.08
N ARG A 268 -3.99 9.83 -25.85
CA ARG A 268 -3.78 8.39 -25.62
C ARG A 268 -2.29 8.06 -25.65
N LEU A 269 -1.84 7.33 -24.65
CA LEU A 269 -0.50 6.73 -24.60
C LEU A 269 -0.31 5.75 -25.77
N PRO A 270 0.96 5.46 -26.15
CA PRO A 270 1.28 4.28 -26.93
C PRO A 270 0.64 3.03 -26.34
N ARG A 271 0.17 2.10 -27.15
CA ARG A 271 -0.65 0.98 -26.64
C ARG A 271 -0.62 -0.25 -27.52
N TYR A 272 -0.93 -1.41 -26.95
CA TYR A 272 -1.28 -2.58 -27.75
C TYR A 272 -2.56 -2.31 -28.55
N MET A 273 -2.56 -2.67 -29.83
CA MET A 273 -3.69 -2.46 -30.75
C MET A 273 -4.53 -3.72 -30.96
N ASP A 274 -4.00 -4.87 -30.54
CA ASP A 274 -4.58 -6.20 -30.67
C ASP A 274 -4.31 -7.06 -29.42
N GLY A 275 -4.81 -8.29 -29.44
CA GLY A 275 -4.70 -9.25 -28.34
C GLY A 275 -5.48 -8.87 -27.08
N LYS A 276 -5.30 -9.66 -26.03
CA LYS A 276 -5.95 -9.47 -24.72
C LYS A 276 -5.56 -8.16 -24.03
N TRP A 277 -4.48 -7.52 -24.49
CA TRP A 277 -3.94 -6.28 -23.95
C TRP A 277 -4.30 -5.03 -24.76
N LYS A 278 -5.15 -5.16 -25.77
CA LYS A 278 -5.64 -4.04 -26.57
C LYS A 278 -6.09 -2.87 -25.70
N ASN A 279 -5.62 -1.66 -26.07
CA ASN A 279 -5.83 -0.40 -25.37
C ASN A 279 -5.09 -0.21 -24.03
N TYR A 280 -4.10 -1.05 -23.71
CA TYR A 280 -3.23 -0.87 -22.56
C TYR A 280 -1.80 -0.51 -22.98
N ASN A 281 -1.09 0.22 -22.11
CA ASN A 281 0.29 0.68 -22.33
C ASN A 281 1.31 -0.20 -21.59
N THR A 282 1.21 -0.24 -20.26
CA THR A 282 2.12 -1.02 -19.41
C THR A 282 1.34 -2.18 -18.80
N VAL A 283 1.89 -3.38 -18.88
CA VAL A 283 1.27 -4.64 -18.44
C VAL A 283 2.24 -5.38 -17.53
N LEU A 284 1.69 -6.06 -16.52
CA LEU A 284 2.39 -7.08 -15.76
C LEU A 284 1.51 -8.34 -15.69
N GLU A 285 2.11 -9.47 -16.06
CA GLU A 285 1.50 -10.80 -15.89
C GLU A 285 2.18 -11.50 -14.71
N SER A 286 1.44 -11.64 -13.60
CA SER A 286 1.92 -12.28 -12.37
C SER A 286 1.23 -13.63 -12.16
N ALA A 287 1.71 -14.44 -11.23
CA ALA A 287 1.12 -15.76 -10.97
C ALA A 287 -0.30 -15.68 -10.36
N VAL A 288 -0.58 -14.64 -9.57
CA VAL A 288 -1.84 -14.51 -8.79
C VAL A 288 -2.76 -13.38 -9.29
N TYR A 289 -2.27 -12.51 -10.18
CA TYR A 289 -3.07 -11.49 -10.85
C TYR A 289 -2.37 -11.00 -12.11
N ASP A 290 -3.12 -10.36 -12.98
CA ASP A 290 -2.56 -9.51 -14.03
C ASP A 290 -3.03 -8.08 -13.84
N VAL A 291 -2.25 -7.13 -14.36
CA VAL A 291 -2.50 -5.72 -14.14
C VAL A 291 -2.00 -4.90 -15.31
N ALA A 292 -2.75 -3.86 -15.69
CA ALA A 292 -2.43 -3.07 -16.86
C ALA A 292 -2.85 -1.60 -16.74
N LEU A 293 -1.94 -0.70 -17.12
CA LEU A 293 -2.19 0.74 -17.26
C LEU A 293 -2.96 1.02 -18.55
N SER A 294 -4.16 1.58 -18.43
CA SER A 294 -4.98 1.96 -19.58
C SER A 294 -4.28 3.03 -20.43
N ALA A 295 -4.45 2.96 -21.75
CA ALA A 295 -3.88 3.94 -22.66
C ALA A 295 -4.43 5.37 -22.47
N ASN A 296 -5.54 5.54 -21.75
CA ASN A 296 -6.00 6.88 -21.36
C ASN A 296 -5.19 7.51 -20.21
N GLY A 297 -4.27 6.77 -19.59
CA GLY A 297 -3.39 7.26 -18.52
C GLY A 297 -4.08 7.54 -17.18
N LYS A 298 -5.39 7.28 -17.05
CA LYS A 298 -6.19 7.62 -15.86
C LYS A 298 -6.47 6.47 -14.93
N HIS A 299 -6.30 5.23 -15.37
CA HIS A 299 -6.56 4.08 -14.50
C HIS A 299 -5.72 2.86 -14.83
N VAL A 300 -5.60 2.02 -13.82
CA VAL A 300 -5.01 0.69 -13.87
C VAL A 300 -6.12 -0.34 -13.65
N SER A 301 -6.18 -1.35 -14.52
CA SER A 301 -7.07 -2.50 -14.39
C SER A 301 -6.31 -3.66 -13.74
N LEU A 302 -6.97 -4.38 -12.83
CA LEU A 302 -6.43 -5.51 -12.08
C LEU A 302 -7.37 -6.72 -12.22
N TRP A 303 -6.87 -7.80 -12.79
CA TRP A 303 -7.56 -9.09 -12.96
C TRP A 303 -6.97 -10.10 -11.99
N LEU A 304 -7.82 -10.80 -11.27
CA LEU A 304 -7.41 -11.86 -10.34
C LEU A 304 -7.28 -13.18 -11.14
N LYS A 305 -6.29 -14.00 -10.79
CA LYS A 305 -6.11 -15.33 -11.38
C LYS A 305 -6.51 -16.38 -10.37
N ASP A 306 -7.42 -17.26 -10.71
CA ASP A 306 -7.82 -18.34 -9.80
C ASP A 306 -6.67 -19.31 -9.54
N ALA A 307 -6.80 -20.14 -8.51
CA ALA A 307 -5.80 -21.18 -8.26
C ALA A 307 -5.79 -22.17 -9.43
N ALA A 308 -4.63 -22.77 -9.72
CA ALA A 308 -4.55 -23.84 -10.69
C ALA A 308 -5.35 -25.05 -10.18
N GLU A 309 -6.09 -25.71 -11.08
CA GLU A 309 -6.79 -26.96 -10.77
C GLU A 309 -5.81 -28.15 -10.68
N ASP A 310 -4.69 -28.07 -11.41
CA ASP A 310 -3.60 -29.04 -11.35
C ASP A 310 -2.58 -28.66 -10.26
N GLU A 311 -2.39 -29.55 -9.28
CA GLU A 311 -1.47 -29.37 -8.15
C GLU A 311 0.01 -29.20 -8.56
N ASN A 312 0.37 -29.60 -9.79
CA ASN A 312 1.72 -29.43 -10.32
C ASN A 312 1.94 -28.08 -10.99
N THR A 313 0.87 -27.31 -11.19
CA THR A 313 0.87 -26.03 -11.89
C THR A 313 0.60 -24.89 -10.92
N ALA A 314 1.28 -23.76 -11.11
CA ALA A 314 1.18 -22.61 -10.22
C ALA A 314 0.30 -21.47 -10.77
N GLU A 315 0.25 -21.33 -12.09
CA GLU A 315 -0.60 -20.35 -12.76
C GLU A 315 -1.99 -20.91 -13.01
N GLY A 316 -3.02 -20.26 -12.46
CA GLY A 316 -4.40 -20.50 -12.87
C GLY A 316 -4.89 -19.44 -13.85
N GLU A 317 -6.05 -19.70 -14.42
CA GLU A 317 -6.66 -18.81 -15.41
C GLU A 317 -7.13 -17.49 -14.78
N ARG A 318 -7.24 -16.46 -15.62
CA ARG A 318 -7.93 -15.23 -15.20
C ARG A 318 -9.35 -15.58 -14.84
N ALA A 319 -9.76 -15.11 -13.68
CA ALA A 319 -11.14 -15.25 -13.31
C ALA A 319 -12.05 -14.49 -14.26
N ASP A 320 -13.17 -15.12 -14.64
CA ASP A 320 -14.18 -14.55 -15.54
C ASP A 320 -15.03 -13.50 -14.81
N ARG A 321 -14.41 -12.35 -14.49
CA ARG A 321 -15.03 -11.23 -13.79
C ARG A 321 -14.47 -9.90 -14.31
N ARG A 322 -15.26 -8.84 -14.17
CA ARG A 322 -14.79 -7.47 -14.49
C ARG A 322 -13.57 -7.12 -13.62
N PRO A 323 -12.53 -6.47 -14.18
CA PRO A 323 -11.35 -6.13 -13.43
C PRO A 323 -11.66 -5.09 -12.35
N LEU A 324 -10.98 -5.22 -11.23
CA LEU A 324 -10.83 -4.13 -10.26
C LEU A 324 -10.11 -2.97 -10.93
N GLN A 325 -10.40 -1.75 -10.51
CA GLN A 325 -9.80 -0.57 -11.12
C GLN A 325 -9.24 0.40 -10.09
N ILE A 326 -8.08 0.97 -10.37
CA ILE A 326 -7.48 2.05 -9.60
C ILE A 326 -7.42 3.27 -10.49
N HIS A 327 -8.12 4.34 -10.12
CA HIS A 327 -8.25 5.56 -10.90
C HIS A 327 -7.45 6.70 -10.27
N PHE A 328 -6.69 7.42 -11.10
CA PHE A 328 -6.25 8.78 -10.82
C PHE A 328 -7.36 9.73 -11.24
N ARG A 329 -7.95 10.43 -10.28
CA ARG A 329 -9.10 11.31 -10.50
C ARG A 329 -8.75 12.76 -10.19
N ALA A 330 -8.91 13.60 -11.20
CA ALA A 330 -8.75 15.04 -11.10
C ALA A 330 -10.15 15.66 -11.16
N TRP A 331 -10.84 15.74 -10.02
CA TRP A 331 -12.24 16.15 -9.99
C TRP A 331 -12.38 17.67 -9.92
N TYR A 332 -13.33 18.22 -10.68
CA TYR A 332 -13.80 19.60 -10.57
C TYR A 332 -15.34 19.65 -10.62
N ASP A 333 -15.91 20.74 -10.12
CA ASP A 333 -17.34 21.02 -10.24
C ASP A 333 -17.50 22.15 -11.29
N PRO A 334 -18.12 21.89 -12.46
CA PRO A 334 -18.37 22.90 -13.48
C PRO A 334 -19.49 23.86 -13.10
N SER A 335 -20.23 23.58 -12.02
CA SER A 335 -21.36 24.39 -11.56
C SER A 335 -21.29 24.56 -10.05
N PRO A 336 -20.21 25.19 -9.52
CA PRO A 336 -19.98 25.27 -8.08
C PRO A 336 -21.11 26.02 -7.34
N ASP A 337 -21.79 26.95 -8.02
CA ASP A 337 -22.91 27.74 -7.47
C ASP A 337 -24.23 26.94 -7.39
N SER A 338 -24.30 25.78 -8.05
CA SER A 338 -25.46 24.89 -8.01
C SER A 338 -25.58 24.22 -6.64
N LYS A 339 -26.82 23.98 -6.19
CA LYS A 339 -27.08 23.13 -5.03
C LYS A 339 -26.80 21.64 -5.31
N ASN A 340 -26.74 21.25 -6.58
CA ASN A 340 -26.43 19.88 -7.01
C ASN A 340 -24.94 19.77 -7.35
N TRP A 341 -24.30 18.71 -6.85
CA TRP A 341 -22.93 18.37 -7.21
C TRP A 341 -22.87 17.73 -8.61
N ASP A 342 -22.18 18.34 -9.56
CA ASP A 342 -21.89 17.76 -10.89
C ASP A 342 -20.39 17.46 -11.05
N TRP A 343 -19.82 16.63 -10.17
CA TRP A 343 -18.40 16.33 -10.21
C TRP A 343 -18.00 15.70 -11.54
N ARG A 344 -17.04 16.31 -12.24
CA ARG A 344 -16.45 15.82 -13.49
C ARG A 344 -14.96 15.59 -13.35
N ASP A 345 -14.48 14.58 -14.07
CA ASP A 345 -13.07 14.24 -14.10
C ASP A 345 -12.39 15.03 -15.23
N ARG A 346 -11.31 15.75 -14.91
CA ARG A 346 -10.55 16.53 -15.89
C ARG A 346 -10.04 15.63 -16.99
N ARG A 347 -10.22 16.06 -18.24
CA ARG A 347 -9.71 15.34 -19.42
C ARG A 347 -8.20 15.55 -19.59
N ILE A 348 -7.49 14.51 -20.03
CA ILE A 348 -6.04 14.64 -20.32
C ILE A 348 -5.89 15.13 -21.76
N ALA A 349 -5.27 16.29 -21.92
CA ALA A 349 -5.06 16.94 -23.22
C ALA A 349 -3.75 16.50 -23.88
N SER A 350 -2.70 16.24 -23.11
CA SER A 350 -1.41 15.78 -23.64
C SER A 350 -0.63 14.94 -22.63
N PHE A 351 0.32 14.16 -23.11
CA PHE A 351 1.34 13.50 -22.29
C PHE A 351 2.72 14.09 -22.58
N LYS A 352 3.48 14.41 -21.53
CA LYS A 352 4.89 14.79 -21.61
C LYS A 352 5.73 13.51 -21.58
N SER A 353 6.53 13.29 -22.62
CA SER A 353 7.40 12.11 -22.77
C SER A 353 6.64 10.79 -22.48
N PRO A 354 5.58 10.47 -23.26
CA PRO A 354 4.70 9.35 -22.95
C PRO A 354 5.49 8.04 -22.86
N PRO A 355 5.27 7.22 -21.80
CA PRO A 355 5.94 5.93 -21.67
C PRO A 355 5.66 5.04 -22.88
N GLN A 356 6.70 4.36 -23.37
CA GLN A 356 6.52 3.32 -24.38
C GLN A 356 5.76 2.12 -23.81
N VAL A 357 5.15 1.33 -24.69
CA VAL A 357 4.50 0.07 -24.28
C VAL A 357 5.52 -0.85 -23.61
N SER A 358 5.10 -1.55 -22.56
CA SER A 358 6.00 -2.46 -21.83
C SER A 358 5.24 -3.58 -21.15
N ALA A 359 5.85 -4.77 -21.11
CA ALA A 359 5.40 -5.92 -20.32
C ALA A 359 6.28 -6.18 -19.07
N ASP A 360 7.34 -5.38 -18.89
CA ASP A 360 8.42 -5.64 -17.91
C ASP A 360 8.73 -4.41 -17.03
N ARG A 361 7.90 -3.36 -17.08
CA ARG A 361 8.15 -2.11 -16.37
C ARG A 361 7.42 -2.07 -15.04
N GLU A 362 8.18 -2.16 -13.96
CA GLU A 362 7.63 -2.04 -12.60
C GLU A 362 7.20 -0.60 -12.26
N LYS A 363 8.06 0.39 -12.54
CA LYS A 363 7.80 1.80 -12.21
C LYS A 363 7.41 2.60 -13.44
N THR A 364 6.28 3.29 -13.38
CA THR A 364 5.84 4.17 -14.47
C THR A 364 5.41 5.52 -13.93
N THR A 365 5.93 6.58 -14.56
CA THR A 365 5.46 7.95 -14.36
C THR A 365 4.72 8.38 -15.61
N VAL A 366 3.48 8.84 -15.44
CA VAL A 366 2.67 9.43 -16.50
C VAL A 366 2.51 10.91 -16.16
N SER A 367 3.00 11.79 -17.03
CA SER A 367 2.89 13.24 -16.82
C SER A 367 2.36 13.93 -18.07
N GLY A 368 1.82 15.14 -17.93
CA GLY A 368 1.22 15.85 -19.05
C GLY A 368 0.39 17.05 -18.62
N THR A 369 -0.55 17.43 -19.49
CA THR A 369 -1.46 18.55 -19.25
C THR A 369 -2.92 18.10 -19.24
N LEU A 370 -3.70 18.67 -18.33
CA LEU A 370 -5.15 18.55 -18.27
C LEU A 370 -5.82 19.56 -19.21
N GLU A 371 -7.13 19.41 -19.43
CA GLU A 371 -7.91 20.25 -20.35
C GLU A 371 -7.88 21.74 -20.00
N ASN A 372 -7.75 22.08 -18.72
CA ASN A 372 -7.63 23.46 -18.21
C ASN A 372 -6.18 23.99 -18.19
N GLY A 373 -5.22 23.25 -18.76
CA GLY A 373 -3.82 23.66 -18.81
C GLY A 373 -3.00 23.33 -17.55
N ALA A 374 -3.63 22.86 -16.47
CA ALA A 374 -2.91 22.35 -15.31
C ALA A 374 -2.00 21.18 -15.71
N THR A 375 -0.84 21.06 -15.07
CA THR A 375 0.08 19.93 -15.29
C THR A 375 -0.17 18.85 -14.26
N PHE A 376 0.07 17.59 -14.61
CA PHE A 376 -0.06 16.47 -13.68
C PHE A 376 1.13 15.54 -13.78
N GLU A 377 1.35 14.79 -12.70
CA GLU A 377 2.30 13.69 -12.60
C GLU A 377 1.67 12.57 -11.77
N TYR A 378 1.40 11.43 -12.40
CA TYR A 378 0.88 10.22 -11.78
C TYR A 378 1.96 9.16 -11.77
N ASN A 379 2.20 8.58 -10.60
CA ASN A 379 3.23 7.59 -10.39
C ASN A 379 2.58 6.28 -9.94
N LEU A 380 3.03 5.19 -10.56
CA LEU A 380 2.59 3.84 -10.23
C LEU A 380 3.80 2.89 -10.14
N GLU A 381 3.78 2.04 -9.13
CA GLU A 381 4.64 0.87 -9.02
C GLU A 381 3.75 -0.36 -9.12
N ILE A 382 3.96 -1.16 -10.17
CA ILE A 382 3.23 -2.38 -10.48
C ILE A 382 4.25 -3.51 -10.44
N SER A 383 4.22 -4.31 -9.38
CA SER A 383 5.15 -5.43 -9.18
C SER A 383 4.39 -6.73 -8.96
N HIS A 384 5.08 -7.86 -8.88
CA HIS A 384 4.48 -9.13 -8.47
C HIS A 384 4.07 -9.17 -6.98
N ARG A 385 4.60 -8.25 -6.16
CA ARG A 385 4.38 -8.17 -4.71
C ARG A 385 3.20 -7.29 -4.30
N GLY A 386 2.72 -6.46 -5.22
CA GLY A 386 1.65 -5.51 -4.96
C GLY A 386 1.80 -4.24 -5.79
N LEU A 387 0.85 -3.33 -5.60
CA LEU A 387 0.72 -2.10 -6.38
C LEU A 387 0.81 -0.88 -5.45
N SER A 388 1.45 0.20 -5.91
CA SER A 388 1.50 1.49 -5.20
C SER A 388 1.19 2.65 -6.13
N PHE A 389 0.45 3.65 -5.64
CA PHE A 389 -0.03 4.78 -6.44
C PHE A 389 0.08 6.11 -5.69
N TRP A 390 0.65 7.12 -6.33
CA TRP A 390 0.73 8.49 -5.81
C TRP A 390 0.80 9.49 -6.97
N GLY A 391 0.69 10.79 -6.70
CA GLY A 391 0.74 11.77 -7.77
C GLY A 391 0.42 13.18 -7.31
N LYS A 392 0.53 14.11 -8.25
CA LYS A 392 0.28 15.52 -8.00
C LYS A 392 -0.27 16.20 -9.24
N ILE A 393 -0.97 17.30 -9.00
CA ILE A 393 -1.43 18.25 -10.01
C ILE A 393 -0.87 19.62 -9.64
N ASN A 394 -0.35 20.34 -10.61
CA ASN A 394 0.04 21.73 -10.46
C ASN A 394 -0.89 22.60 -11.30
N GLU A 395 -1.66 23.43 -10.62
CA GLU A 395 -2.76 24.23 -11.15
C GLU A 395 -2.63 25.67 -10.64
N SER A 396 -3.03 26.65 -11.47
CA SER A 396 -3.10 28.04 -11.02
C SER A 396 -4.15 28.19 -9.92
N ARG A 397 -3.85 29.02 -8.91
CA ARG A 397 -4.84 29.40 -7.88
C ARG A 397 -6.02 30.18 -8.47
N SER A 398 -5.85 30.80 -9.64
CA SER A 398 -6.90 31.53 -10.34
C SER A 398 -7.78 30.63 -11.23
N GLU A 399 -7.66 29.30 -11.14
CA GLU A 399 -8.52 28.38 -11.91
C GLU A 399 -9.99 28.58 -11.51
N LYS A 400 -10.83 28.86 -12.52
CA LYS A 400 -12.26 29.13 -12.31
C LYS A 400 -13.00 27.94 -11.69
N TYR A 401 -12.63 26.71 -12.06
CA TYR A 401 -13.23 25.50 -11.52
C TYR A 401 -12.16 24.63 -10.83
N PRO A 402 -11.76 24.95 -9.59
CA PRO A 402 -10.60 24.35 -8.97
C PRO A 402 -10.64 22.81 -8.94
N THR A 403 -9.48 22.19 -9.21
CA THR A 403 -9.34 20.75 -9.22
C THR A 403 -9.09 20.21 -7.81
N THR A 404 -9.48 18.97 -7.55
CA THR A 404 -9.11 18.18 -6.37
C THR A 404 -8.63 16.80 -6.80
N PHE A 405 -7.53 16.34 -6.22
CA PHE A 405 -6.93 15.07 -6.60
C PHE A 405 -7.40 13.92 -5.69
N THR A 406 -7.65 12.75 -6.26
CA THR A 406 -8.04 11.54 -5.53
C THR A 406 -7.52 10.32 -6.26
N ILE A 407 -6.98 9.35 -5.52
CA ILE A 407 -6.74 8.00 -6.04
C ILE A 407 -7.86 7.11 -5.54
N ALA A 408 -8.60 6.49 -6.45
CA ALA A 408 -9.80 5.74 -6.11
C ALA A 408 -9.68 4.27 -6.52
N PHE A 409 -9.94 3.35 -5.60
CA PHE A 409 -10.06 1.92 -5.89
C PHE A 409 -11.53 1.57 -6.05
N TYR A 410 -11.88 1.01 -7.21
CA TYR A 410 -13.22 0.60 -7.57
C TYR A 410 -13.30 -0.90 -7.76
N SER A 411 -14.19 -1.48 -6.97
CA SER A 411 -14.76 -2.79 -7.21
C SER A 411 -15.89 -2.63 -8.23
N PRO A 412 -15.81 -3.22 -9.44
CA PRO A 412 -16.93 -3.17 -10.37
C PRO A 412 -18.08 -4.05 -9.89
N ASN A 413 -19.17 -4.05 -10.63
CA ASN A 413 -20.13 -5.14 -10.57
C ASN A 413 -19.45 -6.43 -11.08
N PHE A 414 -19.31 -7.42 -10.21
CA PHE A 414 -18.65 -8.68 -10.53
C PHE A 414 -19.54 -9.66 -11.28
N ILE A 415 -20.85 -9.46 -11.27
CA ILE A 415 -21.82 -10.36 -11.90
C ILE A 415 -22.34 -9.69 -13.18
N PRO A 416 -21.97 -10.22 -14.37
CA PRO A 416 -22.54 -9.75 -15.63
C PRO A 416 -24.06 -9.88 -15.63
N ASN A 417 -24.77 -8.89 -16.18
CA ASN A 417 -26.24 -8.89 -16.31
C ASN A 417 -27.02 -9.12 -15.00
N VAL A 418 -26.43 -8.79 -13.85
CA VAL A 418 -27.04 -9.03 -12.52
C VAL A 418 -28.44 -8.42 -12.37
N THR A 419 -28.74 -7.35 -13.10
CA THR A 419 -30.05 -6.69 -13.10
C THR A 419 -31.18 -7.59 -13.62
N ASN A 420 -30.85 -8.63 -14.39
CA ASN A 420 -31.79 -9.57 -14.99
C ASN A 420 -31.81 -10.93 -14.26
N MET A 421 -31.11 -11.06 -13.13
CA MET A 421 -31.01 -12.29 -12.36
C MET A 421 -31.87 -12.22 -11.10
N SER A 422 -32.49 -13.34 -10.70
CA SER A 422 -33.13 -13.47 -9.40
C SER A 422 -32.10 -13.57 -8.27
N LEU A 423 -32.48 -13.19 -7.04
CA LEU A 423 -31.58 -13.32 -5.88
C LEU A 423 -31.05 -14.75 -5.68
N LYS A 424 -31.90 -15.77 -5.90
CA LYS A 424 -31.51 -17.19 -5.84
C LYS A 424 -30.41 -17.56 -6.84
N GLN A 425 -30.36 -16.89 -8.00
CA GLN A 425 -29.28 -17.09 -8.98
C GLN A 425 -28.02 -16.28 -8.64
N ILE A 426 -28.18 -15.17 -7.91
CA ILE A 426 -27.08 -14.27 -7.51
C ILE A 426 -26.33 -14.82 -6.30
N GLU A 427 -27.05 -15.32 -5.29
CA GLU A 427 -26.50 -15.84 -4.04
C GLU A 427 -25.29 -16.78 -4.22
N PRO A 428 -25.33 -17.83 -5.07
CA PRO A 428 -24.17 -18.70 -5.24
C PRO A 428 -22.98 -18.00 -5.94
N LEU A 429 -23.23 -16.97 -6.75
CA LEU A 429 -22.17 -16.21 -7.45
C LEU A 429 -21.50 -15.18 -6.54
N VAL A 430 -22.20 -14.68 -5.52
CA VAL A 430 -21.63 -13.82 -4.48
C VAL A 430 -20.98 -14.67 -3.39
N GLY A 431 -21.58 -15.81 -3.04
CA GLY A 431 -21.05 -16.77 -2.09
C GLY A 431 -20.64 -16.14 -0.76
N THR A 432 -19.38 -16.37 -0.36
CA THR A 432 -18.80 -15.99 0.94
C THR A 432 -18.21 -14.57 0.96
N GLY A 433 -18.65 -13.71 0.04
CA GLY A 433 -18.06 -12.40 -0.18
C GLY A 433 -18.20 -11.46 0.99
N VAL A 434 -17.05 -10.93 1.42
CA VAL A 434 -16.99 -9.99 2.54
C VAL A 434 -16.02 -8.85 2.23
N MET A 435 -16.37 -7.67 2.73
CA MET A 435 -15.45 -6.55 2.89
C MET A 435 -15.28 -6.31 4.38
N TYR A 436 -14.03 -6.33 4.82
CA TYR A 436 -13.67 -5.80 6.12
C TYR A 436 -13.22 -4.36 5.99
N LEU A 437 -13.72 -3.51 6.88
CA LEU A 437 -13.29 -2.14 7.04
C LEU A 437 -12.58 -2.00 8.37
N ASP A 438 -11.46 -1.30 8.39
CA ASP A 438 -10.76 -0.91 9.61
C ASP A 438 -10.92 0.59 9.81
N PRO A 439 -11.97 1.08 10.50
CA PRO A 439 -12.12 2.50 10.76
C PRO A 439 -10.98 3.08 11.60
N LEU A 440 -10.79 4.40 11.51
CA LEU A 440 -9.80 5.10 12.33
C LEU A 440 -10.20 5.07 13.81
N GLU A 441 -11.46 5.43 14.09
CA GLU A 441 -11.97 5.68 15.44
C GLU A 441 -12.97 4.62 15.95
N SER A 442 -13.22 3.56 15.17
CA SER A 442 -14.12 2.48 15.58
C SER A 442 -13.56 1.10 15.29
N LYS A 443 -14.15 0.08 15.93
CA LYS A 443 -13.73 -1.32 15.74
C LYS A 443 -13.88 -1.75 14.28
N ARG A 444 -13.12 -2.77 13.89
CA ARG A 444 -13.22 -3.41 12.57
C ARG A 444 -14.67 -3.82 12.28
N GLN A 445 -15.14 -3.50 11.08
CA GLN A 445 -16.49 -3.81 10.61
C GLN A 445 -16.41 -4.88 9.53
N LYS A 446 -17.39 -5.78 9.53
CA LYS A 446 -17.60 -6.79 8.48
C LYS A 446 -18.86 -6.41 7.71
N ILE A 447 -18.73 -6.30 6.40
CA ILE A 447 -19.84 -6.06 5.48
C ILE A 447 -19.93 -7.26 4.56
N ASP A 448 -21.02 -8.01 4.67
CA ASP A 448 -21.32 -9.11 3.76
C ASP A 448 -21.77 -8.56 2.41
N MET A 449 -21.29 -9.15 1.31
CA MET A 449 -21.56 -8.63 -0.04
C MET A 449 -23.04 -8.72 -0.41
N MET A 450 -23.80 -9.57 0.27
CA MET A 450 -25.26 -9.74 0.13
C MET A 450 -26.08 -8.79 1.03
N ASP A 451 -25.46 -8.02 1.92
CA ASP A 451 -26.19 -7.02 2.70
C ASP A 451 -26.69 -5.90 1.78
N LYS A 452 -27.89 -5.38 2.01
CA LYS A 452 -28.36 -4.21 1.25
C LYS A 452 -27.60 -2.96 1.68
N TRP A 453 -27.24 -2.11 0.73
CA TRP A 453 -26.61 -0.83 1.02
C TRP A 453 -27.45 0.06 1.95
N THR A 454 -28.78 -0.03 1.90
CA THR A 454 -29.66 0.68 2.84
C THR A 454 -29.36 0.31 4.29
N ASP A 455 -29.12 -0.97 4.55
CA ASP A 455 -28.95 -1.50 5.90
C ASP A 455 -27.51 -1.25 6.36
N VAL A 456 -26.53 -1.46 5.47
CA VAL A 456 -25.13 -1.15 5.74
C VAL A 456 -24.93 0.34 6.03
N LEU A 457 -25.49 1.22 5.18
CA LEU A 457 -25.39 2.67 5.39
C LEU A 457 -26.24 3.14 6.59
N GLY A 458 -27.34 2.44 6.89
CA GLY A 458 -28.11 2.67 8.11
C GLY A 458 -27.27 2.41 9.37
N LYS A 459 -26.54 1.29 9.42
CA LYS A 459 -25.60 0.97 10.52
C LYS A 459 -24.42 1.95 10.60
N ALA A 460 -23.95 2.43 9.45
CA ALA A 460 -22.86 3.40 9.38
C ALA A 460 -23.29 4.84 9.73
N LYS A 461 -24.60 5.13 9.74
CA LYS A 461 -25.09 6.49 9.99
C LYS A 461 -24.84 6.90 11.44
N GLY A 462 -24.19 8.05 11.63
CA GLY A 462 -23.88 8.57 12.97
C GLY A 462 -22.77 7.82 13.69
N THR A 463 -22.00 7.01 12.98
CA THR A 463 -20.84 6.28 13.52
C THR A 463 -19.56 6.69 12.79
N ASP A 464 -18.41 6.44 13.42
CA ASP A 464 -17.10 6.75 12.86
C ASP A 464 -16.56 5.61 11.98
N TRP A 465 -17.36 5.17 11.01
CA TRP A 465 -16.93 4.17 10.00
C TRP A 465 -16.12 4.78 8.86
N ASN A 466 -16.08 6.11 8.77
CA ASN A 466 -15.18 6.86 7.91
C ASN A 466 -14.54 7.97 8.77
N PRO A 467 -13.25 8.30 8.55
CA PRO A 467 -12.33 7.67 7.61
C PRO A 467 -11.81 6.29 8.10
N ILE A 468 -11.22 5.52 7.18
CA ILE A 468 -10.70 4.16 7.41
C ILE A 468 -9.18 4.10 7.27
N LYS A 469 -8.54 3.19 8.02
CA LYS A 469 -7.12 2.80 7.92
C LYS A 469 -6.90 1.86 6.73
N SER A 470 -7.82 0.91 6.53
CA SER A 470 -7.73 -0.07 5.45
C SER A 470 -9.09 -0.67 5.10
N ALA A 471 -9.15 -1.27 3.92
CA ALA A 471 -10.23 -2.17 3.53
C ALA A 471 -9.64 -3.48 2.99
N GLU A 472 -10.29 -4.61 3.28
CA GLU A 472 -9.87 -5.94 2.87
C GLU A 472 -11.03 -6.73 2.25
N PHE A 473 -10.87 -7.18 1.01
CA PHE A 473 -11.87 -7.99 0.27
C PHE A 473 -11.46 -9.46 0.27
N MET A 474 -12.42 -10.34 0.56
CA MET A 474 -12.19 -11.78 0.66
C MET A 474 -13.44 -12.59 0.28
N GLY A 475 -13.25 -13.89 0.03
CA GLY A 475 -14.32 -14.83 -0.29
C GLY A 475 -14.78 -14.69 -1.74
N THR A 476 -15.77 -15.48 -2.17
CA THR A 476 -16.41 -15.30 -3.50
C THR A 476 -16.99 -13.88 -3.61
N PRO A 477 -16.97 -13.15 -4.72
CA PRO A 477 -16.41 -13.48 -6.02
C PRO A 477 -14.90 -13.20 -6.10
N PHE A 478 -14.20 -12.89 -5.02
CA PHE A 478 -12.73 -12.72 -5.00
C PHE A 478 -11.97 -14.05 -5.05
N GLY A 479 -12.64 -15.17 -4.77
CA GLY A 479 -12.07 -16.52 -4.77
C GLY A 479 -11.15 -16.71 -3.56
N ALA A 480 -10.03 -17.40 -3.75
CA ALA A 480 -9.01 -17.54 -2.71
C ALA A 480 -8.32 -16.21 -2.36
N HIS A 481 -8.55 -15.13 -3.10
CA HIS A 481 -7.80 -13.89 -2.92
C HIS A 481 -8.21 -13.12 -1.66
N LYS A 482 -7.21 -12.52 -1.03
CA LYS A 482 -7.32 -11.42 -0.07
C LYS A 482 -6.72 -10.18 -0.70
N ILE A 483 -7.53 -9.14 -0.82
CA ILE A 483 -7.15 -7.88 -1.46
C ILE A 483 -7.22 -6.80 -0.41
N LYS A 484 -6.05 -6.34 0.03
CA LYS A 484 -5.95 -5.31 1.06
C LYS A 484 -5.55 -3.98 0.44
N VAL A 485 -6.41 -2.98 0.59
CA VAL A 485 -6.19 -1.61 0.14
C VAL A 485 -5.88 -0.75 1.35
N THR A 486 -4.73 -0.08 1.35
CA THR A 486 -4.22 0.63 2.54
C THR A 486 -3.36 1.82 2.12
N PRO A 487 -3.59 3.03 2.65
CA PRO A 487 -2.64 4.12 2.54
C PRO A 487 -1.37 3.83 3.34
N SER A 488 -0.20 4.23 2.84
CA SER A 488 1.05 4.16 3.62
C SER A 488 1.05 5.08 4.85
N SER A 489 0.19 6.11 4.86
CA SER A 489 -0.02 6.99 6.01
C SER A 489 -1.46 7.50 6.03
N THR A 490 -2.04 7.59 7.22
CA THR A 490 -3.36 8.22 7.46
C THR A 490 -3.24 9.67 7.91
N ARG A 491 -2.03 10.17 8.19
CA ARG A 491 -1.83 11.53 8.71
C ARG A 491 -2.13 12.58 7.65
N GLY A 492 -3.11 13.45 7.91
CA GLY A 492 -3.59 14.47 6.97
C GLY A 492 -4.19 13.88 5.70
N MET A 493 -4.69 12.63 5.78
CA MET A 493 -5.29 11.89 4.69
C MET A 493 -6.69 11.43 5.07
N HIS A 494 -7.59 11.45 4.09
CA HIS A 494 -8.91 10.85 4.17
C HIS A 494 -8.98 9.68 3.20
N PHE A 495 -8.88 8.47 3.75
CA PHE A 495 -9.23 7.25 3.04
C PHE A 495 -10.65 6.85 3.46
N THR A 496 -11.57 6.83 2.51
CA THR A 496 -12.99 6.65 2.78
C THR A 496 -13.60 5.57 1.90
N TRP A 497 -14.57 4.83 2.43
CA TRP A 497 -15.39 3.90 1.65
C TRP A 497 -16.79 4.45 1.39
N GLY A 498 -17.45 3.94 0.35
CA GLY A 498 -18.83 4.23 0.04
C GLY A 498 -19.42 3.30 -1.02
N LYS A 499 -20.74 3.40 -1.22
CA LYS A 499 -21.44 2.65 -2.28
C LYS A 499 -21.04 3.15 -3.67
N GLY A 500 -20.95 2.23 -4.63
CA GLY A 500 -20.90 2.57 -6.04
C GLY A 500 -22.20 3.19 -6.54
N TYR A 501 -22.16 3.79 -7.73
CA TYR A 501 -23.35 4.39 -8.35
C TYR A 501 -24.40 3.31 -8.66
N SER A 502 -25.69 3.58 -8.41
CA SER A 502 -26.85 2.72 -8.75
C SER A 502 -26.91 1.30 -8.14
N GLY A 503 -26.02 0.93 -7.21
CA GLY A 503 -26.04 -0.38 -6.55
C GLY A 503 -27.04 -0.47 -5.38
N VAL A 504 -27.71 -1.62 -5.27
CA VAL A 504 -28.49 -2.07 -4.11
C VAL A 504 -27.62 -2.84 -3.12
N PHE A 505 -26.61 -3.58 -3.60
CA PHE A 505 -25.73 -4.45 -2.80
C PHE A 505 -24.24 -4.12 -3.01
N PRO A 506 -23.37 -4.42 -2.04
CA PRO A 506 -21.92 -4.23 -2.17
C PRO A 506 -21.27 -4.94 -3.35
N PHE A 507 -21.71 -6.16 -3.74
CA PHE A 507 -21.15 -6.84 -4.92
C PHE A 507 -21.37 -6.08 -6.25
N GLN A 508 -22.27 -5.09 -6.27
CA GLN A 508 -22.56 -4.26 -7.43
C GLN A 508 -21.62 -3.05 -7.55
N GLY A 509 -20.81 -2.81 -6.53
CA GLY A 509 -19.71 -1.88 -6.60
C GLY A 509 -19.41 -1.19 -5.28
N ILE A 510 -18.13 -1.09 -4.97
CA ILE A 510 -17.59 -0.45 -3.77
C ILE A 510 -16.56 0.57 -4.22
N HIS A 511 -16.66 1.78 -3.68
CA HIS A 511 -15.74 2.86 -3.97
C HIS A 511 -14.91 3.15 -2.73
N LEU A 512 -13.58 2.99 -2.85
CA LEU A 512 -12.63 3.49 -1.88
C LEU A 512 -11.93 4.71 -2.46
N SER A 513 -11.88 5.81 -1.72
CA SER A 513 -11.31 7.07 -2.18
C SER A 513 -10.22 7.53 -1.23
N HIS A 514 -9.01 7.71 -1.76
CA HIS A 514 -7.84 8.18 -1.03
C HIS A 514 -7.45 9.58 -1.50
N ARG A 515 -7.38 10.53 -0.58
CA ARG A 515 -7.14 11.95 -0.85
C ARG A 515 -6.64 12.66 0.41
N THR A 516 -6.06 13.85 0.26
CA THR A 516 -5.72 14.67 1.42
C THR A 516 -6.95 15.14 2.16
N GLU A 517 -6.79 15.48 3.44
CA GLU A 517 -7.83 16.14 4.22
C GLU A 517 -8.30 17.45 3.55
N ASP A 518 -7.37 18.23 3.03
CA ASP A 518 -7.63 19.40 2.19
C ASP A 518 -8.54 19.09 0.99
N ALA A 519 -8.23 18.06 0.21
CA ALA A 519 -9.08 17.64 -0.90
C ALA A 519 -10.46 17.17 -0.45
N TYR A 520 -10.56 16.51 0.71
CA TYR A 520 -11.83 16.08 1.28
C TYR A 520 -12.69 17.27 1.70
N ASN A 521 -12.11 18.23 2.43
CA ASN A 521 -12.79 19.41 2.94
C ASN A 521 -13.16 20.40 1.83
N ALA A 522 -12.27 20.62 0.86
CA ALA A 522 -12.52 21.48 -0.31
C ALA A 522 -13.80 21.10 -1.05
N ARG A 523 -14.02 19.79 -1.28
CA ARG A 523 -15.23 19.31 -1.97
C ARG A 523 -16.51 19.52 -1.18
N ARG A 524 -16.44 19.51 0.15
CA ARG A 524 -17.61 19.61 1.03
C ARG A 524 -18.00 21.06 1.27
N GLN A 525 -17.02 21.93 1.44
CA GLN A 525 -17.23 23.33 1.76
C GLN A 525 -17.28 24.24 0.53
N LYS A 526 -16.87 23.72 -0.64
CA LYS A 526 -16.78 24.49 -1.90
C LYS A 526 -15.88 25.73 -1.81
N ASN A 527 -14.95 25.74 -0.87
CA ASN A 527 -13.99 26.81 -0.67
C ASN A 527 -12.58 26.28 -0.96
N PHE A 528 -12.12 26.35 -2.21
CA PHE A 528 -10.90 25.66 -2.64
C PHE A 528 -9.61 26.43 -2.36
N ASP A 529 -9.68 27.75 -2.16
CA ASP A 529 -8.51 28.62 -2.00
C ASP A 529 -7.78 28.39 -0.67
N ASP A 530 -8.54 27.99 0.35
CA ASP A 530 -8.03 27.69 1.69
C ASP A 530 -7.32 26.32 1.76
N TYR A 531 -7.57 25.42 0.80
CA TYR A 531 -7.05 24.06 0.79
C TYR A 531 -5.90 23.92 -0.21
N LYS A 532 -4.68 24.12 0.30
CA LYS A 532 -3.45 24.17 -0.51
C LYS A 532 -2.93 22.78 -0.88
N ASP A 533 -3.16 21.78 -0.05
CA ASP A 533 -2.67 20.41 -0.25
C ASP A 533 -3.68 19.52 -1.00
N ARG A 534 -4.73 20.10 -1.60
CA ARG A 534 -5.81 19.37 -2.28
C ARG A 534 -5.40 18.65 -3.57
N LEU A 535 -4.20 18.92 -4.06
CA LEU A 535 -3.70 18.50 -5.38
C LEU A 535 -2.59 17.45 -5.32
N GLU A 536 -2.14 17.03 -4.14
CA GLU A 536 -1.00 16.12 -4.00
C GLU A 536 -1.29 14.94 -3.07
N ILE A 537 -0.94 13.75 -3.53
CA ILE A 537 -0.74 12.57 -2.71
C ILE A 537 0.72 12.18 -2.92
N SER A 538 1.58 12.46 -1.94
CA SER A 538 3.01 12.17 -2.04
C SER A 538 3.31 10.68 -1.87
N LYS A 539 4.54 10.25 -2.23
CA LYS A 539 4.98 8.84 -2.11
C LYS A 539 4.86 8.29 -0.69
N SER A 540 5.12 9.10 0.34
CA SER A 540 4.95 8.72 1.76
C SER A 540 3.50 8.51 2.17
N LYS A 541 2.55 9.06 1.39
CA LYS A 541 1.10 8.96 1.57
C LYS A 541 0.44 8.11 0.49
N ARG A 542 1.19 7.33 -0.28
CA ARG A 542 0.68 6.54 -1.41
C ARG A 542 -0.42 5.55 -1.03
N LEU A 543 -1.27 5.20 -1.99
CA LEU A 543 -2.22 4.11 -1.85
C LEU A 543 -1.55 2.80 -2.24
N GLN A 544 -1.64 1.78 -1.39
CA GLN A 544 -1.12 0.44 -1.65
C GLN A 544 -2.28 -0.55 -1.85
N VAL A 545 -2.11 -1.44 -2.83
CA VAL A 545 -3.00 -2.58 -3.07
C VAL A 545 -2.16 -3.85 -2.99
N ASN A 546 -2.38 -4.62 -1.93
CA ASN A 546 -1.71 -5.89 -1.69
C ASN A 546 -2.67 -7.03 -2.05
N ILE A 547 -2.21 -7.94 -2.90
CA ILE A 547 -2.98 -9.10 -3.35
C ILE A 547 -2.24 -10.36 -2.88
N SER A 548 -2.96 -11.24 -2.22
CA SER A 548 -2.49 -12.56 -1.80
C SER A 548 -3.62 -13.57 -1.94
N ARG A 549 -3.34 -14.87 -1.86
CA ARG A 549 -4.33 -15.93 -1.67
C ARG A 549 -4.35 -16.35 -0.19
N GLY A 550 -5.52 -16.63 0.36
CA GLY A 550 -5.64 -17.27 1.67
C GLY A 550 -5.10 -18.69 1.63
N ARG A 551 -4.64 -19.20 2.78
CA ARG A 551 -4.55 -20.64 2.97
C ARG A 551 -5.98 -21.19 2.84
N GLY A 552 -6.16 -22.15 1.93
CA GLY A 552 -7.36 -22.98 1.91
C GLY A 552 -7.55 -23.70 3.23
#